data_AF-A0A2V7Q3A6-F1
#
_entry.id   AF-A0A2V7Q3A6-F1
#
_cell.length_a   1.000
_cell.length_b   1.000
_cell.length_c   1.000
_cell.angle_alpha   90.00
_cell.angle_beta   90.00
_cell.angle_gamma   90.00
#
_symmetry.space_group_name_H-M   'P 1'
#
loop_
_entity.id
_entity.type
_entity.pdbx_description
1 polymer ?
#
loop_
_entity_poly.entity_id
_entity_poly.type
_entity_poly.pdbx_seq_one_letter_code
_entity_poly.pdbx_strand_id
1 'polypeptide(L)'
;FIEGSAEWVSRIVSSADAVVFLNAIHLVPDKAQVISEIRKTLKTDGVFAFNTTFFNGAYVDGTGAFWRRWVVRAVQVLRERGIEVKHSDRAVARQFLTPEEYSDLCVQAGFARPSVDLVRIEMPPESMRDIGRFSLFIEGALPGVPLEEGSAALEKGLERAMDETGVCGVPRNWLECVARAP
;
A
#
# COMPACT_ATOMS: atom_id res chain seq x y z
N PHE A 1 11.13 -22.46 6.29
CA PHE A 1 10.10 -21.41 6.07
C PHE A 1 8.79 -21.96 6.58
N ILE A 2 7.98 -21.15 7.27
CA ILE A 2 6.64 -21.54 7.71
C ILE A 2 5.65 -20.77 6.84
N GLU A 3 4.66 -21.46 6.31
CA GLU A 3 3.61 -20.87 5.48
C GLU A 3 2.29 -20.81 6.27
N GLY A 4 1.59 -19.70 6.15
CA GLY A 4 0.28 -19.50 6.76
C GLY A 4 -0.17 -18.05 6.62
N SER A 5 -1.35 -17.74 7.16
CA SER A 5 -1.93 -16.39 7.06
C SER A 5 -1.74 -15.61 8.37
N ALA A 6 -1.59 -14.28 8.24
CA ALA A 6 -1.31 -13.40 9.36
C ALA A 6 -2.45 -13.36 10.39
N GLU A 7 -3.67 -13.64 9.94
CA GLU A 7 -4.89 -13.80 10.74
C GLU A 7 -4.82 -14.94 11.75
N TRP A 8 -3.81 -15.82 11.63
CA TRP A 8 -3.59 -16.97 12.51
C TRP A 8 -2.18 -17.01 13.10
N VAL A 9 -1.42 -15.91 13.04
CA VAL A 9 0.01 -15.92 13.39
C VAL A 9 0.27 -16.44 14.80
N SER A 10 -0.60 -16.16 15.77
CA SER A 10 -0.46 -16.65 17.16
C SER A 10 -0.57 -18.17 17.31
N ARG A 11 -1.15 -18.85 16.31
CA ARG A 11 -1.26 -20.31 16.24
C ARG A 11 -0.07 -20.95 15.53
N ILE A 12 0.67 -20.16 14.76
CA ILE A 12 1.77 -20.60 13.90
C ILE A 12 3.11 -20.33 14.58
N VAL A 13 3.22 -19.18 15.26
CA VAL A 13 4.41 -18.73 15.97
C VAL A 13 4.06 -18.65 17.45
N SER A 14 4.77 -19.42 18.28
CA SER A 14 4.49 -19.51 19.70
C SER A 14 4.91 -18.28 20.50
N SER A 15 6.01 -17.63 20.11
CA SER A 15 6.52 -16.42 20.77
C SER A 15 7.52 -15.68 19.87
N ALA A 16 7.50 -14.35 19.91
CA ALA A 16 8.46 -13.50 19.20
C ALA A 16 8.85 -12.28 20.05
N ASP A 17 10.08 -11.81 19.86
CA ASP A 17 10.55 -10.52 20.41
C ASP A 17 10.16 -9.35 19.50
N ALA A 18 10.01 -9.60 18.20
CA ALA A 18 9.57 -8.60 17.23
C ALA A 18 8.75 -9.22 16.10
N VAL A 19 7.79 -8.45 15.59
CA VAL A 19 7.07 -8.72 14.36
C VAL A 19 7.17 -7.48 13.47
N VAL A 20 7.58 -7.67 12.21
CA VAL A 20 7.77 -6.57 11.26
C VAL A 20 6.94 -6.82 10.00
N PHE A 21 6.07 -5.87 9.66
CA PHE A 21 5.21 -5.88 8.48
C PHE A 21 5.72 -4.86 7.45
N LEU A 22 6.56 -5.31 6.52
CA LEU A 22 7.18 -4.44 5.51
C LEU A 22 6.26 -4.25 4.30
N ASN A 23 5.63 -3.07 4.21
CA ASN A 23 4.72 -2.65 3.14
C ASN A 23 3.64 -3.70 2.77
N ALA A 24 3.09 -4.38 3.77
CA ALA A 24 2.09 -5.45 3.56
C ALA A 24 0.80 -5.24 4.35
N ILE A 25 0.77 -4.36 5.36
CA ILE A 25 -0.38 -4.24 6.27
C ILE A 25 -1.66 -3.76 5.55
N HIS A 26 -1.51 -3.03 4.45
CA HIS A 26 -2.63 -2.57 3.64
C HIS A 26 -3.30 -3.69 2.83
N LEU A 27 -2.63 -4.84 2.68
CA LEU A 27 -3.16 -6.03 2.02
C LEU A 27 -4.09 -6.83 2.92
N VAL A 28 -3.95 -6.66 4.24
CA VAL A 28 -4.79 -7.33 5.23
C VAL A 28 -6.20 -6.76 5.19
N PRO A 29 -7.24 -7.58 4.94
CA PRO A 29 -8.63 -7.13 4.97
C PRO A 29 -9.04 -6.71 6.39
N ASP A 30 -8.85 -7.59 7.37
CA ASP A 30 -9.15 -7.33 8.79
C ASP A 30 -7.88 -7.00 9.58
N LYS A 31 -7.52 -5.71 9.55
CA LYS A 31 -6.31 -5.21 10.23
C LYS A 31 -6.44 -5.35 11.75
N ALA A 32 -7.63 -5.19 12.31
CA ALA A 32 -7.86 -5.29 13.75
C ALA A 32 -7.58 -6.72 14.24
N GLN A 33 -8.10 -7.73 13.53
CA GLN A 33 -7.83 -9.13 13.84
C GLN A 33 -6.32 -9.42 13.77
N VAL A 34 -5.65 -9.07 12.67
CA VAL A 34 -4.22 -9.37 12.51
C VAL A 34 -3.37 -8.70 13.58
N ILE A 35 -3.61 -7.43 13.89
CA ILE A 35 -2.86 -6.73 14.93
C ILE A 35 -3.09 -7.38 16.31
N SER A 36 -4.32 -7.83 16.60
CA SER A 36 -4.62 -8.60 17.83
C SER A 36 -3.88 -9.93 17.89
N GLU A 37 -3.79 -10.66 16.78
CA GLU A 37 -3.06 -11.93 16.72
C GLU A 37 -1.55 -11.73 16.87
N ILE A 38 -1.01 -10.66 16.29
CA ILE A 38 0.40 -10.27 16.49
C ILE A 38 0.65 -9.97 17.98
N ARG A 39 -0.26 -9.24 18.65
CA ARG A 39 -0.12 -8.92 20.08
C ARG A 39 0.00 -10.18 20.95
N LYS A 40 -0.78 -11.22 20.64
CA LYS A 40 -0.77 -12.51 21.36
C LYS A 40 0.55 -13.28 21.18
N THR A 41 1.25 -13.03 20.07
CA THR A 41 2.51 -13.69 19.72
C THR A 41 3.71 -13.01 20.40
N LEU A 42 3.61 -11.71 20.67
CA LEU A 42 4.70 -10.91 21.22
C LEU A 42 4.85 -11.10 22.74
N LYS A 43 6.10 -11.23 23.18
CA LYS A 43 6.47 -11.17 24.61
C LYS A 43 6.23 -9.76 25.17
N THR A 44 6.26 -9.64 26.50
CA THR A 44 6.40 -8.34 27.17
C THR A 44 7.62 -7.59 26.62
N ASP A 45 7.46 -6.29 26.39
CA ASP A 45 8.40 -5.38 25.71
C ASP A 45 8.67 -5.73 24.24
N GLY A 46 7.94 -6.69 23.66
CA GLY A 46 8.03 -7.06 22.26
C GLY A 46 7.61 -5.93 21.32
N VAL A 47 8.21 -5.90 20.13
CA VAL A 47 8.01 -4.81 19.15
C VAL A 47 7.11 -5.26 18.00
N PHE A 48 6.09 -4.47 17.70
CA PHE A 48 5.40 -4.55 16.42
C PHE A 48 5.74 -3.32 15.58
N ALA A 49 6.34 -3.53 14.42
CA ALA A 49 6.65 -2.45 13.48
C ALA A 49 5.99 -2.72 12.12
N PHE A 50 5.46 -1.68 11.49
CA PHE A 50 4.96 -1.80 10.12
C PHE A 50 5.11 -0.48 9.37
N ASN A 51 5.14 -0.58 8.05
CA ASN A 51 5.07 0.58 7.19
C ASN A 51 4.06 0.40 6.06
N THR A 52 3.57 1.51 5.50
CA THR A 52 2.67 1.49 4.35
C THR A 52 2.67 2.80 3.57
N THR A 53 2.49 2.70 2.26
CA THR A 53 2.25 3.83 1.34
C THR A 53 0.78 3.93 0.91
N PHE A 54 -0.07 3.10 1.51
CA PHE A 54 -1.49 2.96 1.21
C PHE A 54 -2.29 3.37 2.46
N PHE A 55 -2.33 4.67 2.71
CA PHE A 55 -3.00 5.31 3.84
C PHE A 55 -3.48 6.72 3.44
N ASN A 56 -4.41 7.29 4.21
CA ASN A 56 -4.88 8.65 3.98
C ASN A 56 -3.81 9.65 4.45
N GLY A 57 -3.22 10.40 3.52
CA GLY A 57 -2.01 11.21 3.74
C GLY A 57 -0.77 10.73 2.98
N ALA A 58 -0.87 9.61 2.24
CA ALA A 58 0.25 9.07 1.47
C ALA A 58 0.62 9.93 0.24
N TYR A 59 -0.36 10.57 -0.39
CA TYR A 59 -0.14 11.47 -1.53
C TYR A 59 0.32 12.84 -0.99
N VAL A 60 1.48 13.31 -1.44
CA VAL A 60 1.96 14.66 -1.10
C VAL A 60 1.15 15.70 -1.86
N ASP A 61 0.80 16.79 -1.20
CA ASP A 61 0.05 17.90 -1.80
C ASP A 61 0.71 18.39 -3.09
N GLY A 62 -0.12 18.65 -4.11
CA GLY A 62 0.33 19.05 -5.44
C GLY A 62 0.71 17.91 -6.38
N THR A 63 0.90 16.67 -5.89
CA THR A 63 1.27 15.53 -6.76
C THR A 63 0.08 14.86 -7.45
N GLY A 64 -1.15 15.09 -6.98
CA GLY A 64 -2.35 14.38 -7.44
C GLY A 64 -2.59 14.47 -8.96
N ALA A 65 -2.23 15.58 -9.59
CA ALA A 65 -2.36 15.77 -11.03
C ALA A 65 -1.50 14.78 -11.83
N PHE A 66 -0.29 14.48 -11.35
CA PHE A 66 0.60 13.49 -11.99
C PHE A 66 0.01 12.08 -11.90
N TRP A 67 -0.40 11.65 -10.70
CA TRP A 67 -0.97 10.31 -10.48
C TRP A 67 -2.22 10.06 -11.34
N ARG A 68 -3.12 11.05 -11.42
CA ARG A 68 -4.28 10.97 -12.32
C ARG A 68 -3.86 10.92 -13.78
N ARG A 69 -2.90 11.76 -14.21
CA ARG A 69 -2.41 11.78 -15.59
C ARG A 69 -1.82 10.44 -15.98
N TRP A 70 -1.01 9.83 -15.14
CA TRP A 70 -0.43 8.50 -15.37
C TRP A 70 -1.53 7.47 -15.68
N VAL A 71 -2.55 7.35 -14.81
CA VAL A 71 -3.65 6.41 -15.04
C VAL A 71 -4.42 6.74 -16.33
N VAL A 72 -4.69 8.01 -16.60
CA VAL A 72 -5.38 8.43 -17.84
C VAL A 72 -4.59 8.03 -19.09
N ARG A 73 -3.26 8.19 -19.09
CA ARG A 73 -2.43 7.78 -20.23
C ARG A 73 -2.39 6.27 -20.40
N ALA A 74 -2.40 5.50 -19.31
CA ALA A 74 -2.51 4.05 -19.39
C ALA A 74 -3.86 3.61 -20.00
N VAL A 75 -4.96 4.22 -19.59
CA VAL A 75 -6.29 3.96 -20.18
C VAL A 75 -6.31 4.28 -21.68
N GLN A 76 -5.66 5.37 -22.11
CA GLN A 76 -5.56 5.71 -23.53
C GLN A 76 -4.79 4.64 -24.32
N VAL A 77 -3.67 4.15 -23.78
CA VAL A 77 -2.90 3.05 -24.41
C VAL A 77 -3.76 1.80 -24.59
N LEU A 78 -4.59 1.45 -23.60
CA LEU A 78 -5.51 0.31 -23.72
C LEU A 78 -6.57 0.53 -24.80
N ARG A 79 -7.16 1.73 -24.86
CA ARG A 79 -8.14 2.08 -25.90
C ARG A 79 -7.55 2.02 -27.31
N GLU A 80 -6.30 2.46 -27.48
CA GLU A 80 -5.56 2.34 -28.74
C GLU A 80 -5.38 0.87 -29.17
N ARG A 81 -5.36 -0.07 -28.22
CA ARG A 81 -5.31 -1.52 -28.45
C ARG A 81 -6.69 -2.19 -28.56
N GLY A 82 -7.77 -1.41 -28.53
CA GLY A 82 -9.15 -1.93 -28.55
C GLY A 82 -9.59 -2.59 -27.24
N ILE A 83 -8.87 -2.34 -26.14
CA ILE A 83 -9.22 -2.86 -24.81
C ILE A 83 -10.03 -1.79 -24.05
N GLU A 84 -11.26 -2.13 -23.70
CA GLU A 84 -12.11 -1.25 -22.92
C GLU A 84 -11.80 -1.39 -21.42
N VAL A 85 -11.57 -0.26 -20.76
CA VAL A 85 -11.43 -0.21 -19.29
C VAL A 85 -12.82 0.04 -18.72
N LYS A 86 -13.32 -0.92 -17.92
CA LYS A 86 -14.60 -0.76 -17.26
C LYS A 86 -14.46 0.33 -16.19
N HIS A 87 -15.26 1.39 -16.29
CA HIS A 87 -15.42 2.29 -15.17
C HIS A 87 -16.26 1.57 -14.11
N SER A 88 -15.60 0.95 -13.14
CA SER A 88 -16.31 0.46 -11.97
C SER A 88 -16.41 1.58 -10.93
N ASP A 89 -17.61 1.90 -10.47
CA ASP A 89 -17.82 2.65 -9.20
C ASP A 89 -17.19 1.92 -8.00
N ARG A 90 -16.86 0.64 -8.20
CA ARG A 90 -16.05 -0.24 -7.35
C ARG A 90 -14.56 -0.19 -7.68
N ALA A 91 -13.99 0.97 -8.03
CA ALA A 91 -12.59 1.16 -7.69
C ALA A 91 -12.57 1.02 -6.17
N VAL A 92 -12.26 -0.19 -5.66
CA VAL A 92 -12.38 -0.55 -4.26
C VAL A 92 -11.66 0.57 -3.54
N ALA A 93 -12.45 1.46 -2.93
CA ALA A 93 -11.95 2.40 -1.98
C ALA A 93 -11.47 1.49 -0.88
N ARG A 94 -10.22 1.01 -1.01
CA ARG A 94 -9.45 0.49 0.10
C ARG A 94 -9.57 1.64 1.07
N GLN A 95 -10.40 1.46 2.09
CA GLN A 95 -10.63 2.46 3.11
C GLN A 95 -9.28 2.66 3.76
N PHE A 96 -8.53 3.60 3.20
CA PHE A 96 -7.19 3.90 3.62
C PHE A 96 -7.34 4.56 4.96
N LEU A 97 -6.90 3.84 5.99
CA LEU A 97 -6.84 4.38 7.32
C LEU A 97 -5.90 5.58 7.33
N THR A 98 -6.22 6.54 8.18
CA THR A 98 -5.34 7.62 8.60
C THR A 98 -4.26 7.10 9.56
N PRO A 99 -3.19 7.87 9.79
CA PRO A 99 -2.18 7.50 10.79
C PRO A 99 -2.76 7.32 12.20
N GLU A 100 -3.77 8.12 12.55
CA GLU A 100 -4.47 8.03 13.84
C GLU A 100 -5.26 6.72 13.96
N GLU A 101 -6.03 6.35 12.93
CA GLU A 101 -6.79 5.09 12.94
C GLU A 101 -5.87 3.86 13.04
N TYR A 102 -4.70 3.87 12.39
CA TYR A 102 -3.69 2.82 12.59
C TYR A 102 -3.18 2.78 14.04
N SER A 103 -2.99 3.93 14.67
CA SER A 103 -2.57 4.03 16.06
C SER A 103 -3.64 3.48 17.01
N ASP A 104 -4.90 3.82 16.76
CA ASP A 104 -6.05 3.35 17.53
C ASP A 104 -6.20 1.83 17.45
N LEU A 105 -6.01 1.24 16.27
CA LEU A 105 -6.01 -0.23 16.12
C LEU A 105 -4.92 -0.90 16.97
N CYS A 106 -3.73 -0.29 17.07
CA CYS A 106 -2.67 -0.81 17.93
C CYS A 106 -3.07 -0.73 19.40
N VAL A 107 -3.60 0.40 19.85
CA VAL A 107 -4.04 0.58 21.24
C VAL A 107 -5.18 -0.39 21.59
N GLN A 108 -6.17 -0.53 20.72
CA GLN A 108 -7.30 -1.46 20.89
C GLN A 108 -6.85 -2.92 20.98
N ALA A 109 -5.80 -3.29 20.24
CA ALA A 109 -5.22 -4.62 20.31
C ALA A 109 -4.40 -4.88 21.58
N GLY A 110 -4.13 -3.86 22.41
CA GLY A 110 -3.39 -3.98 23.67
C GLY A 110 -1.90 -3.64 23.58
N PHE A 111 -1.50 -2.85 22.57
CA PHE A 111 -0.18 -2.22 22.54
C PHE A 111 -0.20 -0.87 23.29
N ALA A 112 0.97 -0.39 23.70
CA ALA A 112 1.15 1.03 23.99
C ALA A 112 0.88 1.87 22.73
N ARG A 113 0.46 3.13 22.91
CA ARG A 113 0.24 4.04 21.78
C ARG A 113 1.52 4.16 20.95
N PRO A 114 1.48 3.86 19.64
CA PRO A 114 2.70 3.76 18.85
C PRO A 114 3.33 5.12 18.57
N SER A 115 4.62 5.10 18.25
CA SER A 115 5.24 6.20 17.50
C SER A 115 4.88 6.06 16.03
N VAL A 116 4.48 7.16 15.41
CA VAL A 116 4.13 7.20 13.98
C VAL A 116 4.89 8.33 13.31
N ASP A 117 5.68 7.97 12.31
CA ASP A 117 6.48 8.90 11.52
C ASP A 117 6.02 8.88 10.06
N LEU A 118 6.03 10.05 9.43
CA LEU A 118 5.79 10.20 8.00
C LEU A 118 7.12 10.49 7.29
N VAL A 119 7.66 9.46 6.65
CA VAL A 119 8.89 9.57 5.88
C VAL A 119 8.54 9.94 4.45
N ARG A 120 8.93 11.14 4.01
CA ARG A 120 8.79 11.53 2.62
C ARG A 120 9.91 10.91 1.80
N ILE A 121 9.55 10.07 0.85
CA ILE A 121 10.48 9.52 -0.14
C ILE A 121 10.23 10.14 -1.50
N GLU A 122 11.27 10.26 -2.30
CA GLU A 122 11.14 10.57 -3.72
C GLU A 122 10.99 9.25 -4.49
N MET A 123 9.90 9.07 -5.23
CA MET A 123 9.70 7.87 -6.04
C MET A 123 10.30 8.08 -7.44
N PRO A 124 11.42 7.42 -7.78
CA PRO A 124 11.98 7.50 -9.12
C PRO A 124 11.11 6.76 -10.14
N PRO A 125 11.33 6.99 -11.46
CA PRO A 125 10.60 6.32 -12.53
C PRO A 125 10.57 4.80 -12.36
N GLU A 126 11.68 4.20 -11.93
CA GLU A 126 11.82 2.76 -11.73
C GLU A 126 10.85 2.25 -10.67
N SER A 127 10.74 2.93 -9.53
CA SER A 127 9.79 2.56 -8.47
C SER A 127 8.33 2.67 -8.92
N MET A 128 8.01 3.65 -9.76
CA MET A 128 6.67 3.77 -10.35
C MET A 128 6.41 2.65 -11.36
N ARG A 129 7.38 2.28 -12.21
CA ARG A 129 7.26 1.11 -13.11
C ARG A 129 7.02 -0.18 -12.33
N ASP A 130 7.75 -0.39 -11.24
CA ASP A 130 7.59 -1.59 -10.40
C ASP A 130 6.18 -1.67 -9.78
N ILE A 131 5.63 -0.55 -9.32
CA ILE A 131 4.23 -0.49 -8.85
C ILE A 131 3.26 -0.77 -9.99
N GLY A 132 3.55 -0.30 -11.20
CA GLY A 132 2.77 -0.58 -12.40
C GLY A 132 2.66 -2.07 -12.74
N ARG A 133 3.57 -2.91 -12.23
CA ARG A 133 3.57 -4.37 -12.40
C ARG A 133 2.82 -5.11 -11.29
N PHE A 134 2.46 -4.42 -10.20
CA PHE A 134 1.81 -5.04 -9.06
C PHE A 134 0.32 -5.25 -9.31
N SER A 135 -0.16 -6.49 -9.21
CA SER A 135 -1.53 -6.88 -9.56
C SER A 135 -2.59 -6.03 -8.88
N LEU A 136 -2.47 -5.77 -7.58
CA LEU A 136 -3.45 -4.96 -6.85
C LEU A 136 -3.44 -3.49 -7.29
N PHE A 137 -2.30 -2.96 -7.70
CA PHE A 137 -2.24 -1.61 -8.27
C PHE A 137 -2.93 -1.59 -9.64
N ILE A 138 -2.67 -2.58 -10.50
CA ILE A 138 -3.33 -2.74 -11.79
C ILE A 138 -4.84 -2.84 -11.61
N GLU A 139 -5.34 -3.70 -10.72
CA GLU A 139 -6.76 -3.86 -10.45
C GLU A 139 -7.42 -2.57 -9.96
N GLY A 140 -6.71 -1.78 -9.16
CA GLY A 140 -7.21 -0.49 -8.66
C GLY A 140 -7.21 0.62 -9.71
N ALA A 141 -6.16 0.69 -10.54
CA ALA A 141 -5.99 1.73 -11.56
C ALA A 141 -6.76 1.42 -12.86
N LEU A 142 -6.85 0.13 -13.22
CA LEU A 142 -7.33 -0.38 -14.50
C LEU A 142 -8.24 -1.61 -14.28
N PRO A 143 -9.39 -1.45 -13.59
CA PRO A 143 -10.23 -2.56 -13.20
C PRO A 143 -10.76 -3.37 -14.40
N GLY A 144 -10.65 -4.70 -14.29
CA GLY A 144 -11.11 -5.65 -15.30
C GLY A 144 -10.18 -5.83 -16.50
N VAL A 145 -9.03 -5.17 -16.54
CA VAL A 145 -8.01 -5.34 -17.57
C VAL A 145 -7.12 -6.54 -17.23
N PRO A 146 -6.77 -7.41 -18.21
CA PRO A 146 -5.78 -8.48 -17.98
C PRO A 146 -4.46 -7.93 -17.45
N LEU A 147 -3.84 -8.62 -16.48
CA LEU A 147 -2.67 -8.10 -15.76
C LEU A 147 -1.50 -7.72 -16.68
N GLU A 148 -1.20 -8.54 -17.69
CA GLU A 148 -0.12 -8.26 -18.64
C GLU A 148 -0.38 -6.98 -19.44
N GLU A 149 -1.60 -6.82 -19.97
CA GLU A 149 -2.00 -5.63 -20.71
C GLU A 149 -2.05 -4.39 -19.81
N GLY A 150 -2.54 -4.54 -18.58
CA GLY A 150 -2.59 -3.47 -17.60
C GLY A 150 -1.19 -3.00 -17.20
N SER A 151 -0.27 -3.93 -16.95
CA SER A 151 1.13 -3.61 -16.66
C SER A 151 1.80 -2.90 -17.83
N ALA A 152 1.66 -3.41 -19.05
CA ALA A 152 2.24 -2.80 -20.25
C ALA A 152 1.66 -1.41 -20.52
N ALA A 153 0.36 -1.21 -20.28
CA ALA A 153 -0.29 0.07 -20.42
C ALA A 153 0.13 1.07 -19.36
N LEU A 154 0.32 0.65 -18.11
CA LEU A 154 0.84 1.51 -17.03
C LEU A 154 2.28 1.93 -17.30
N GLU A 155 3.14 1.03 -17.78
CA GLU A 155 4.50 1.38 -18.17
C GLU A 155 4.50 2.43 -19.28
N LYS A 156 3.75 2.22 -20.37
CA LYS A 156 3.67 3.20 -21.45
C LYS A 156 2.98 4.51 -21.04
N GLY A 157 1.98 4.42 -20.18
CA GLY A 157 1.29 5.57 -19.61
C GLY A 157 2.20 6.42 -18.72
N LEU A 158 3.10 5.78 -17.98
CA LEU A 158 4.09 6.46 -17.15
C LEU A 158 5.04 7.27 -18.02
N GLU A 159 5.60 6.65 -19.07
CA GLU A 159 6.48 7.33 -20.03
C GLU A 159 5.81 8.59 -20.58
N ARG A 160 4.58 8.46 -21.12
CA ARG A 160 3.82 9.61 -21.65
C ARG A 160 3.59 10.69 -20.59
N ALA A 161 3.22 10.30 -19.37
CA ALA A 161 2.97 11.25 -18.29
C ALA A 161 4.24 11.99 -17.86
N MET A 162 5.39 11.35 -17.89
CA MET A 162 6.69 11.97 -17.56
C MET A 162 7.14 12.89 -18.69
N ASP A 163 7.06 12.46 -19.94
CA ASP A 163 7.39 13.29 -21.12
C ASP A 163 6.56 14.58 -21.16
N GLU A 164 5.26 14.48 -20.87
CA GLU A 164 4.34 15.63 -20.87
C GLU A 164 4.57 16.61 -19.71
N THR A 165 5.13 16.15 -18.60
CA THR A 165 5.27 16.95 -17.38
C THR A 165 6.69 17.38 -17.08
N GLY A 166 7.69 16.71 -17.67
CA GLY A 166 9.09 16.83 -17.29
C GLY A 166 9.38 16.33 -15.87
N VAL A 167 8.45 15.61 -15.23
CA VAL A 167 8.62 15.10 -13.87
C VAL A 167 9.54 13.88 -13.89
N CYS A 168 10.62 13.93 -13.13
CA CYS A 168 11.59 12.83 -12.99
C CYS A 168 11.47 12.05 -11.67
N GLY A 169 10.48 12.39 -10.83
CA GLY A 169 10.24 11.75 -9.55
C GLY A 169 8.98 12.31 -8.91
N VAL A 170 8.30 11.50 -8.10
CA VAL A 170 7.10 11.94 -7.40
C VAL A 170 7.23 11.68 -5.91
N PRO A 171 7.09 12.70 -5.06
CA PRO A 171 7.21 12.48 -3.63
C PRO A 171 6.01 11.71 -3.09
N ARG A 172 6.27 10.83 -2.13
CA ARG A 172 5.29 9.98 -1.45
C ARG A 172 5.59 9.92 0.03
N ASN A 173 4.56 10.01 0.87
CA ASN A 173 4.71 9.76 2.29
C ASN A 173 4.62 8.26 2.56
N TRP A 174 5.55 7.75 3.35
CA TRP A 174 5.53 6.43 3.97
C TRP A 174 5.16 6.62 5.42
N LEU A 175 4.10 5.95 5.84
CA LEU A 175 3.80 5.82 7.25
C LEU A 175 4.70 4.73 7.81
N GLU A 176 5.43 5.04 8.86
CA GLU A 176 6.17 4.09 9.69
C GLU A 176 5.55 4.11 11.09
N CYS A 177 5.18 2.94 11.60
CA CYS A 177 4.53 2.80 12.90
C CYS A 177 5.28 1.75 13.73
N VAL A 178 5.59 2.10 14.97
CA VAL A 178 6.26 1.21 15.93
C VAL A 178 5.49 1.21 17.24
N ALA A 179 5.00 0.05 17.63
CA ALA A 179 4.25 -0.20 18.86
C ALA A 179 5.02 -1.17 19.76
N ARG A 180 4.86 -1.03 21.08
CA ARG A 180 5.41 -1.95 22.09
C ARG A 180 4.31 -2.71 22.80
N ALA A 181 4.52 -3.99 23.02
CA ALA A 181 3.66 -4.86 23.80
C ALA A 181 3.98 -4.69 25.30
N PRO A 182 3.05 -4.14 26.12
CA PRO A 182 3.26 -4.02 27.56
C PRO A 182 3.25 -5.38 28.29
#